data_AF-A0A5C6FG35-F1
#
_entry.id   AF-A0A5C6FG35-F1
#
_cell.length_a   1.000
_cell.length_b   1.000
_cell.length_c   1.000
_cell.angle_alpha   90.00
_cell.angle_beta   90.00
_cell.angle_gamma   90.00
#
_symmetry.space_group_name_H-M   'P 1'
#
loop_
_entity.id
_entity.type
_entity.pdbx_description
1 polymer ?
#
loop_
_entity_poly.entity_id
_entity_poly.type
_entity_poly.pdbx_seq_one_letter_code
_entity_poly.pdbx_strand_id
1 'polypeptide(L)'
;MRTRTRKLRRLETLETRRCLAASIEVVNGDLFIDGTAEGAIAIVDLGDGTLQVTESAATPVDPETPDAAAIESDIVTLVEGVSDDIYIRLDADGSATDDAVSVDLSAGSVAIDRIHASLGAGNNSFTLVAGSAIGGHLSVRAGDGDDALVVEAGTTIGRSLSARLGDGANSVSIDGAVGRDLHVRVGDGDDTVSIGDAATVGDDAEIKLGNGNNVVDIAGQVADDLAVRGGVDADTVNILATASVGDSASISLGDGDNSLSLDGSIQDDLKFHGGDGNDNVAIGSGATVGDDVSIRLTGGDNTVAVDGAIDGDLSVVSTNELDVVTIAETAAIGGTTELGLGSQSNHSGGNGHGRHHRGHRGHGRR
;
A
#
# COMPACT_ATOMS: atom_id res chain seq x y z
N MET A 1 -52.95 64.75 6.93
CA MET A 1 -51.74 63.91 7.11
C MET A 1 -51.94 62.61 6.35
N ARG A 2 -51.18 62.36 5.29
CA ARG A 2 -51.31 61.18 4.40
C ARG A 2 -50.06 60.32 4.59
N THR A 3 -50.17 59.23 5.34
CA THR A 3 -49.07 58.32 5.65
C THR A 3 -48.76 57.48 4.41
N ARG A 4 -47.60 57.70 3.78
CA ARG A 4 -47.10 56.87 2.67
C ARG A 4 -46.38 55.66 3.27
N THR A 5 -47.02 54.49 3.19
CA THR A 5 -46.39 53.19 3.46
C THR A 5 -45.41 52.89 2.33
N ARG A 6 -44.10 52.99 2.60
CA ARG A 6 -43.05 52.49 1.70
C ARG A 6 -43.11 50.96 1.70
N LYS A 7 -43.61 50.36 0.62
CA LYS A 7 -43.36 48.95 0.32
C LYS A 7 -41.85 48.80 0.07
N LEU A 8 -41.14 48.22 1.03
CA LEU A 8 -39.79 47.72 0.81
C LEU A 8 -39.88 46.64 -0.27
N ARG A 9 -39.18 46.86 -1.39
CA ARG A 9 -39.01 45.84 -2.42
C ARG A 9 -38.17 44.74 -1.76
N ARG A 10 -38.73 43.55 -1.60
CA ARG A 10 -37.94 42.35 -1.33
C ARG A 10 -36.97 42.21 -2.50
N LEU A 11 -35.69 42.44 -2.25
CA LEU A 11 -34.64 41.99 -3.15
C LEU A 11 -34.66 40.48 -3.04
N GLU A 12 -34.87 39.79 -4.16
CA GLU A 12 -34.70 38.35 -4.24
C GLU A 12 -33.26 38.03 -3.83
N THR A 13 -33.10 37.10 -2.90
CA THR A 13 -31.79 36.61 -2.49
C THR A 13 -31.13 36.01 -3.72
N LEU A 14 -29.90 36.42 -4.03
CA LEU A 14 -29.10 35.80 -5.09
C LEU A 14 -29.03 34.29 -4.81
N GLU A 15 -29.53 33.46 -5.74
CA GLU A 15 -29.27 32.03 -5.69
C GLU A 15 -27.77 31.82 -5.82
N THR A 16 -27.13 31.35 -4.75
CA THR A 16 -25.74 30.93 -4.76
C THR A 16 -25.65 29.64 -5.58
N ARG A 17 -25.40 29.77 -6.88
CA ARG A 17 -25.07 28.60 -7.73
C ARG A 17 -23.62 28.23 -7.46
N ARG A 18 -23.39 27.22 -6.64
CA ARG A 18 -22.06 26.60 -6.49
C ARG A 18 -21.83 25.65 -7.67
N CYS A 19 -20.63 25.71 -8.22
CA CYS A 19 -20.10 24.70 -9.10
C CYS A 19 -19.20 23.79 -8.26
N LEU A 20 -18.92 22.57 -8.74
CA LEU A 20 -17.87 21.75 -8.15
C LEU A 20 -16.56 22.53 -8.11
N ALA A 21 -15.82 22.39 -7.02
CA ALA A 21 -14.50 22.98 -6.89
C ALA A 21 -13.49 22.26 -7.80
N ALA A 22 -13.63 20.93 -7.90
CA ALA A 22 -12.99 20.14 -8.94
C ALA A 22 -13.71 20.31 -10.29
N SER A 23 -12.95 20.57 -11.35
CA SER A 23 -13.43 20.53 -12.73
C SER A 23 -13.64 19.10 -13.21
N ILE A 24 -14.71 18.87 -13.97
CA ILE A 24 -15.06 17.57 -14.54
C ILE A 24 -15.15 17.71 -16.06
N GLU A 25 -14.45 16.85 -16.79
CA GLU A 25 -14.48 16.80 -18.25
C GLU A 25 -14.46 15.35 -18.76
N VAL A 26 -15.14 15.09 -19.89
CA VAL A 26 -14.98 13.82 -20.63
C VAL A 26 -14.34 14.10 -21.96
N VAL A 27 -13.19 13.45 -22.22
CA VAL A 27 -12.44 13.61 -23.47
C VAL A 27 -12.15 12.23 -24.05
N ASN A 28 -12.69 11.96 -25.25
CA ASN A 28 -12.49 10.69 -25.95
C ASN A 28 -12.89 9.42 -25.17
N GLY A 29 -13.77 9.53 -24.18
CA GLY A 29 -14.18 8.40 -23.33
C GLY A 29 -13.51 8.37 -21.95
N ASP A 30 -12.49 9.20 -21.74
CA ASP A 30 -11.82 9.34 -20.45
C ASP A 30 -12.53 10.39 -19.58
N LEU A 31 -12.74 10.08 -18.32
CA LEU A 31 -13.20 11.03 -17.30
C LEU A 31 -12.01 11.70 -16.63
N PHE A 32 -11.97 13.03 -16.66
CA PHE A 32 -11.01 13.85 -15.94
C PHE A 32 -11.69 14.58 -14.79
N ILE A 33 -11.11 14.48 -13.60
CA ILE A 33 -11.47 15.24 -12.40
C ILE A 33 -10.19 15.96 -11.94
N ASP A 34 -10.20 17.29 -12.02
CA ASP A 34 -9.02 18.13 -11.85
C ASP A 34 -9.33 19.34 -10.98
N GLY A 35 -8.54 19.63 -9.95
CA GLY A 35 -8.68 20.84 -9.14
C GLY A 35 -8.36 20.62 -7.66
N THR A 36 -9.02 21.37 -6.79
CA THR A 36 -8.97 21.17 -5.34
C THR A 36 -10.38 20.87 -4.88
N ALA A 37 -10.59 19.75 -4.20
CA ALA A 37 -11.89 19.42 -3.67
C ALA A 37 -12.16 20.23 -2.40
N GLU A 38 -13.38 20.72 -2.21
CA GLU A 38 -13.84 21.32 -0.95
C GLU A 38 -14.43 20.25 -0.02
N GLY A 39 -14.68 19.04 -0.51
CA GLY A 39 -15.14 17.90 0.27
C GLY A 39 -15.01 16.58 -0.49
N ALA A 40 -15.58 15.51 0.07
CA ALA A 40 -15.39 14.17 -0.48
C ALA A 40 -16.02 14.00 -1.88
N ILE A 41 -15.25 13.42 -2.81
CA ILE A 41 -15.68 13.09 -4.17
C ILE A 41 -16.16 11.64 -4.21
N ALA A 42 -17.38 11.41 -4.68
CA ALA A 42 -17.92 10.08 -4.97
C ALA A 42 -18.25 9.94 -6.46
N ILE A 43 -17.73 8.90 -7.09
CA ILE A 43 -18.01 8.53 -8.48
C ILE A 43 -18.82 7.25 -8.47
N VAL A 44 -20.06 7.28 -8.96
CA VAL A 44 -21.00 6.15 -8.89
C VAL A 44 -21.56 5.83 -10.27
N ASP A 45 -21.42 4.58 -10.72
CA ASP A 45 -22.11 4.06 -11.89
C ASP A 45 -23.60 3.83 -11.57
N LEU A 46 -24.49 4.54 -12.28
CA LEU A 46 -25.94 4.46 -12.08
C LEU A 46 -26.59 3.26 -12.77
N GLY A 47 -25.85 2.49 -13.57
CA GLY A 47 -26.33 1.28 -14.24
C GLY A 47 -27.01 1.52 -15.59
N ASP A 48 -27.02 2.76 -16.09
CA ASP A 48 -27.59 3.15 -17.39
C ASP A 48 -26.56 3.71 -18.38
N GLY A 49 -25.26 3.55 -18.08
CA GLY A 49 -24.14 4.13 -18.82
C GLY A 49 -23.76 5.55 -18.39
N THR A 50 -24.37 6.06 -17.32
CA THR A 50 -24.06 7.36 -16.72
C THR A 50 -23.30 7.19 -15.41
N LEU A 51 -22.25 7.98 -15.23
CA LEU A 51 -21.59 8.17 -13.94
C LEU A 51 -22.17 9.39 -13.23
N GLN A 52 -22.45 9.26 -11.94
CA GLN A 52 -22.71 10.39 -11.06
C GLN A 52 -21.43 10.75 -10.32
N VAL A 53 -20.96 11.99 -10.46
CA VAL A 53 -19.87 12.55 -9.66
C VAL A 53 -20.47 13.51 -8.65
N THR A 54 -20.24 13.24 -7.37
CA THR A 54 -20.75 14.06 -6.26
C THR A 54 -19.59 14.62 -5.47
N GLU A 55 -19.59 15.91 -5.19
CA GLU A 55 -18.71 16.52 -4.18
C GLU A 55 -19.56 16.88 -2.98
N SER A 56 -19.23 16.27 -1.85
CA SER A 56 -19.92 16.49 -0.60
C SER A 56 -19.56 17.86 -0.06
N ALA A 57 -20.50 18.48 0.64
CA ALA A 57 -20.19 19.70 1.37
C ALA A 57 -19.06 19.50 2.39
N ALA A 58 -18.16 20.49 2.50
CA ALA A 58 -17.20 20.54 3.60
C ALA A 58 -17.94 20.47 4.93
N THR A 59 -17.54 19.59 5.85
CA THR A 59 -18.08 19.64 7.22
C THR A 59 -17.69 20.98 7.86
N PRO A 60 -18.63 21.74 8.46
CA PRO A 60 -18.30 23.01 9.08
C PRO A 60 -17.22 22.83 10.15
N VAL A 61 -16.19 23.68 10.08
CA VAL A 61 -14.98 23.62 10.92
C VAL A 61 -15.25 23.96 12.41
N ASP A 62 -16.47 24.34 12.78
CA ASP A 62 -16.83 24.69 14.17
C ASP A 62 -18.18 24.05 14.61
N PRO A 63 -18.17 23.06 15.52
CA PRO A 63 -19.39 22.48 16.07
C PRO A 63 -20.13 23.39 17.07
N GLU A 64 -19.53 24.47 17.56
CA GLU A 64 -20.12 25.38 18.55
C GLU A 64 -20.87 26.56 17.93
N THR A 65 -20.63 26.86 16.64
CA THR A 65 -21.39 27.85 15.88
C THR A 65 -21.98 27.26 14.59
N PRO A 66 -23.06 26.47 14.68
CA PRO A 66 -23.80 26.08 13.49
C PRO A 66 -24.44 27.35 12.92
N ASP A 67 -23.79 27.97 11.93
CA ASP A 67 -24.49 28.92 11.08
C ASP A 67 -25.59 28.13 10.37
N ALA A 68 -26.81 28.23 10.90
CA ALA A 68 -27.99 27.53 10.42
C ALA A 68 -28.37 27.90 8.96
N ALA A 69 -27.58 28.74 8.29
CA ALA A 69 -27.67 29.04 6.86
C ALA A 69 -26.73 28.22 5.96
N ALA A 70 -25.75 27.49 6.51
CA ALA A 70 -24.84 26.63 5.75
C ALA A 70 -25.20 25.14 5.92
N ILE A 71 -26.43 24.77 5.55
CA ILE A 71 -26.65 23.41 5.08
C ILE A 71 -26.07 23.39 3.68
N GLU A 72 -24.76 23.21 3.59
CA GLU A 72 -24.10 23.03 2.31
C GLU A 72 -24.64 21.72 1.69
N SER A 73 -25.32 21.84 0.55
CA SER A 73 -25.84 20.69 -0.20
C SER A 73 -24.75 20.14 -1.11
N ASP A 74 -24.66 18.82 -1.21
CA ASP A 74 -23.78 18.14 -2.15
C ASP A 74 -23.98 18.65 -3.58
N ILE A 75 -22.87 18.79 -4.30
CA ILE A 75 -22.86 19.20 -5.70
C ILE A 75 -22.79 17.95 -6.54
N VAL A 76 -23.78 17.74 -7.40
CA VAL A 76 -23.91 16.53 -8.22
C VAL A 76 -23.79 16.88 -9.70
N THR A 77 -22.94 16.16 -10.42
CA THR A 77 -22.81 16.20 -11.87
C THR A 77 -23.06 14.81 -12.46
N LEU A 78 -23.93 14.73 -13.46
CA LEU A 78 -24.14 13.52 -14.25
C LEU A 78 -23.24 13.58 -15.49
N VAL A 79 -22.52 12.49 -15.71
CA VAL A 79 -21.49 12.37 -16.73
C VAL A 79 -21.81 11.18 -17.62
N GLU A 80 -22.06 11.46 -18.90
CA GLU A 80 -22.29 10.43 -19.92
C GLU A 80 -21.06 10.28 -20.82
N GLY A 81 -20.96 9.12 -21.50
CA GLY A 81 -19.94 8.91 -22.54
C GLY A 81 -18.57 8.49 -22.03
N VAL A 82 -18.43 8.19 -20.74
CA VAL A 82 -17.23 7.56 -20.18
C VAL A 82 -17.19 6.09 -20.61
N SER A 83 -16.05 5.65 -21.13
CA SER A 83 -15.90 4.29 -21.69
C SER A 83 -14.45 3.78 -21.74
N ASP A 84 -13.50 4.53 -21.16
CA ASP A 84 -12.08 4.19 -21.18
C ASP A 84 -11.47 4.41 -19.77
N ASP A 85 -10.77 5.52 -19.51
CA ASP A 85 -10.07 5.71 -18.23
C ASP A 85 -10.76 6.73 -17.28
N ILE A 86 -10.41 6.68 -15.99
CA ILE A 86 -10.70 7.72 -15.00
C ILE A 86 -9.38 8.32 -14.50
N TYR A 87 -9.24 9.63 -14.62
CA TYR A 87 -8.12 10.42 -14.12
C TYR A 87 -8.61 11.38 -13.04
N ILE A 88 -8.15 11.18 -11.81
CA ILE A 88 -8.40 12.06 -10.66
C ILE A 88 -7.07 12.72 -10.31
N ARG A 89 -7.02 14.05 -10.39
CA ARG A 89 -5.84 14.87 -10.10
C ARG A 89 -6.26 16.03 -9.22
N LEU A 90 -6.19 15.77 -7.92
CA LEU A 90 -6.51 16.76 -6.90
C LEU A 90 -5.22 17.39 -6.38
N ASP A 91 -5.33 18.65 -5.95
CA ASP A 91 -4.28 19.42 -5.29
C ASP A 91 -2.94 19.45 -6.05
N ALA A 92 -3.05 19.50 -7.38
CA ALA A 92 -1.90 19.66 -8.27
C ALA A 92 -1.14 20.99 -8.06
N ASP A 93 -1.72 21.94 -7.33
CA ASP A 93 -1.09 23.19 -6.93
C ASP A 93 -0.23 23.08 -5.66
N GLY A 94 -0.24 21.91 -5.01
CA GLY A 94 0.49 21.65 -3.77
C GLY A 94 -0.22 22.14 -2.52
N SER A 95 -1.56 22.31 -2.59
CA SER A 95 -2.38 22.39 -1.39
C SER A 95 -2.15 21.17 -0.49
N ALA A 96 -2.20 21.36 0.82
CA ALA A 96 -2.14 20.29 1.81
C ALA A 96 -3.55 20.04 2.35
N THR A 97 -4.52 19.94 1.46
CA THR A 97 -5.93 19.71 1.81
C THR A 97 -6.23 18.23 1.78
N ASP A 98 -7.06 17.80 2.72
CA ASP A 98 -7.42 16.38 2.84
C ASP A 98 -8.41 16.02 1.73
N ASP A 99 -8.03 15.11 0.83
CA ASP A 99 -8.90 14.63 -0.25
C ASP A 99 -9.49 13.26 0.07
N ALA A 100 -10.80 13.11 -0.05
CA ALA A 100 -11.47 11.82 0.08
C ALA A 100 -12.19 11.44 -1.21
N VAL A 101 -11.83 10.30 -1.80
CA VAL A 101 -12.37 9.84 -3.09
C VAL A 101 -12.91 8.42 -2.96
N SER A 102 -14.16 8.20 -3.38
CA SER A 102 -14.74 6.87 -3.55
C SER A 102 -15.18 6.63 -4.99
N VAL A 103 -14.95 5.40 -5.46
CA VAL A 103 -15.34 4.96 -6.80
C VAL A 103 -16.15 3.67 -6.69
N ASP A 104 -17.42 3.75 -7.10
CA ASP A 104 -18.37 2.65 -7.16
C ASP A 104 -18.76 2.37 -8.62
N LEU A 105 -18.23 1.29 -9.16
CA LEU A 105 -18.54 0.76 -10.49
C LEU A 105 -19.34 -0.55 -10.41
N SER A 106 -19.98 -0.82 -9.27
CA SER A 106 -20.65 -2.10 -9.00
C SER A 106 -21.84 -2.37 -9.91
N ALA A 107 -22.44 -1.32 -10.51
CA ALA A 107 -23.50 -1.48 -11.50
C ALA A 107 -22.99 -2.04 -12.84
N GLY A 108 -21.68 -1.91 -13.13
CA GLY A 108 -21.01 -2.54 -14.26
C GLY A 108 -21.53 -2.13 -15.64
N SER A 109 -22.15 -0.97 -15.76
CA SER A 109 -22.67 -0.44 -17.03
C SER A 109 -21.65 0.40 -17.78
N VAL A 110 -20.64 0.92 -17.08
CA VAL A 110 -19.49 1.64 -17.64
C VAL A 110 -18.25 0.75 -17.57
N ALA A 111 -17.62 0.51 -18.72
CA ALA A 111 -16.35 -0.21 -18.79
C ALA A 111 -15.20 0.78 -18.54
N ILE A 112 -14.40 0.52 -17.51
CA ILE A 112 -13.21 1.32 -17.16
C ILE A 112 -11.95 0.48 -17.32
N ASP A 113 -10.99 0.96 -18.11
CA ASP A 113 -9.70 0.30 -18.34
C ASP A 113 -8.68 0.69 -17.27
N ARG A 114 -8.60 1.95 -16.85
CA ARG A 114 -7.68 2.39 -15.80
C ARG A 114 -8.32 3.42 -14.88
N ILE A 115 -7.94 3.37 -13.61
CA ILE A 115 -8.10 4.49 -12.70
C ILE A 115 -6.72 4.99 -12.29
N HIS A 116 -6.48 6.29 -12.48
CA HIS A 116 -5.31 6.98 -11.98
C HIS A 116 -5.74 8.10 -11.03
N ALA A 117 -5.44 7.95 -9.75
CA ALA A 117 -5.67 8.96 -8.72
C ALA A 117 -4.35 9.55 -8.23
N SER A 118 -4.25 10.87 -8.25
CA SER A 118 -3.18 11.67 -7.67
C SER A 118 -3.84 12.68 -6.72
N LEU A 119 -3.66 12.51 -5.42
CA LEU A 119 -4.41 13.22 -4.37
C LEU A 119 -3.62 14.34 -3.68
N GLY A 120 -2.43 14.69 -4.19
CA GLY A 120 -1.65 15.80 -3.61
C GLY A 120 -1.12 15.47 -2.21
N ALA A 121 -1.00 16.49 -1.36
CA ALA A 121 -0.57 16.38 0.04
C ALA A 121 -1.79 16.63 0.96
N GLY A 122 -1.69 16.32 2.25
CA GLY A 122 -2.84 16.24 3.16
C GLY A 122 -3.16 14.80 3.50
N ASN A 123 -4.13 14.57 4.39
CA ASN A 123 -4.55 13.22 4.74
C ASN A 123 -5.60 12.74 3.74
N ASN A 124 -5.18 11.92 2.79
CA ASN A 124 -6.04 11.54 1.67
C ASN A 124 -6.62 10.14 1.85
N SER A 125 -7.75 9.88 1.21
CA SER A 125 -8.34 8.55 1.14
C SER A 125 -8.85 8.23 -0.26
N PHE A 126 -8.57 7.01 -0.72
CA PHE A 126 -9.13 6.45 -1.93
C PHE A 126 -9.78 5.11 -1.63
N THR A 127 -11.06 4.96 -2.00
CA THR A 127 -11.81 3.72 -1.86
C THR A 127 -12.34 3.23 -3.20
N LEU A 128 -11.98 2.00 -3.59
CA LEU A 128 -12.68 1.26 -4.63
C LEU A 128 -13.74 0.37 -3.98
N VAL A 129 -15.02 0.69 -4.21
CA VAL A 129 -16.17 0.12 -3.50
C VAL A 129 -16.46 -1.30 -3.96
N ALA A 130 -16.93 -2.14 -3.04
CA ALA A 130 -17.23 -3.55 -3.24
C ALA A 130 -18.04 -3.82 -4.52
N GLY A 131 -17.62 -4.84 -5.26
CA GLY A 131 -18.25 -5.22 -6.53
C GLY A 131 -17.83 -4.39 -7.75
N SER A 132 -17.04 -3.33 -7.57
CA SER A 132 -16.48 -2.57 -8.69
C SER A 132 -15.50 -3.41 -9.51
N ALA A 133 -15.54 -3.27 -10.83
CA ALA A 133 -14.62 -3.94 -11.74
C ALA A 133 -13.94 -2.95 -12.68
N ILE A 134 -12.60 -3.02 -12.77
CA ILE A 134 -11.81 -2.32 -13.78
C ILE A 134 -11.04 -3.35 -14.64
N GLY A 135 -11.01 -3.14 -15.95
CA GLY A 135 -10.40 -4.07 -16.90
C GLY A 135 -8.86 -4.05 -16.88
N GLY A 136 -8.25 -2.97 -16.41
CA GLY A 136 -6.80 -2.78 -16.39
C GLY A 136 -6.27 -2.40 -15.01
N HIS A 137 -5.69 -1.20 -14.90
CA HIS A 137 -4.82 -0.85 -13.76
C HIS A 137 -5.48 0.11 -12.78
N LEU A 138 -5.20 -0.07 -11.49
CA LEU A 138 -5.42 0.96 -10.47
C LEU A 138 -4.08 1.57 -10.09
N SER A 139 -3.97 2.89 -10.16
CA SER A 139 -2.80 3.63 -9.71
C SER A 139 -3.24 4.73 -8.76
N VAL A 140 -2.83 4.65 -7.49
CA VAL A 140 -3.10 5.67 -6.48
C VAL A 140 -1.78 6.27 -6.02
N ARG A 141 -1.70 7.59 -6.03
CA ARG A 141 -0.58 8.38 -5.52
C ARG A 141 -1.11 9.44 -4.57
N ALA A 142 -0.49 9.52 -3.40
CA ALA A 142 -0.64 10.60 -2.46
C ALA A 142 0.77 11.13 -2.06
N GLY A 143 0.80 12.11 -1.17
CA GLY A 143 1.92 13.00 -0.90
C GLY A 143 2.38 12.90 0.53
N ASP A 144 2.55 14.04 1.20
CA ASP A 144 2.79 14.04 2.64
C ASP A 144 1.44 14.08 3.37
N GLY A 145 1.25 13.28 4.40
CA GLY A 145 0.02 13.17 5.20
C GLY A 145 -0.34 11.71 5.50
N ASP A 146 -1.28 11.51 6.42
CA ASP A 146 -1.76 10.17 6.75
C ASP A 146 -2.75 9.70 5.68
N ASP A 147 -2.27 8.91 4.71
CA ASP A 147 -3.06 8.50 3.55
C ASP A 147 -3.65 7.09 3.66
N ALA A 148 -4.79 6.85 3.02
CA ALA A 148 -5.50 5.59 3.04
C ALA A 148 -5.89 5.10 1.63
N LEU A 149 -5.59 3.84 1.32
CA LEU A 149 -6.11 3.12 0.16
C LEU A 149 -6.94 1.93 0.62
N VAL A 150 -8.21 1.87 0.21
CA VAL A 150 -9.10 0.73 0.44
C VAL A 150 -9.56 0.16 -0.89
N VAL A 151 -9.33 -1.13 -1.11
CA VAL A 151 -9.91 -1.91 -2.19
C VAL A 151 -10.79 -2.97 -1.56
N GLU A 152 -12.10 -2.71 -1.56
CA GLU A 152 -13.05 -3.53 -0.81
C GLU A 152 -13.23 -4.93 -1.43
N ALA A 153 -13.75 -5.85 -0.61
CA ALA A 153 -14.01 -7.22 -1.02
C ALA A 153 -14.95 -7.29 -2.24
N GLY A 154 -14.69 -8.27 -3.10
CA GLY A 154 -15.48 -8.48 -4.32
C GLY A 154 -15.20 -7.49 -5.45
N THR A 155 -14.25 -6.55 -5.27
CA THR A 155 -13.72 -5.76 -6.38
C THR A 155 -12.79 -6.61 -7.27
N THR A 156 -12.65 -6.21 -8.53
CA THR A 156 -11.71 -6.83 -9.48
C THR A 156 -10.92 -5.78 -10.24
N ILE A 157 -9.59 -5.87 -10.16
CA ILE A 157 -8.63 -5.11 -10.95
C ILE A 157 -8.02 -6.08 -11.96
N GLY A 158 -8.34 -5.94 -13.24
CA GLY A 158 -7.98 -6.91 -14.27
C GLY A 158 -6.47 -7.04 -14.54
N ARG A 159 -5.67 -6.06 -14.13
CA ARG A 159 -4.19 -6.08 -14.22
C ARG A 159 -3.57 -5.76 -12.85
N SER A 160 -2.66 -4.80 -12.80
CA SER A 160 -1.83 -4.52 -11.64
C SER A 160 -2.39 -3.33 -10.82
N LEU A 161 -2.15 -3.36 -9.51
CA LEU A 161 -2.41 -2.25 -8.59
C LEU A 161 -1.08 -1.61 -8.19
N SER A 162 -0.98 -0.28 -8.27
CA SER A 162 0.15 0.47 -7.71
C SER A 162 -0.31 1.55 -6.74
N ALA A 163 0.15 1.47 -5.50
CA ALA A 163 -0.07 2.46 -4.46
C ALA A 163 1.27 3.13 -4.09
N ARG A 164 1.30 4.46 -4.08
CA ARG A 164 2.44 5.26 -3.62
C ARG A 164 1.95 6.37 -2.71
N LEU A 165 2.00 6.16 -1.40
CA LEU A 165 1.33 7.05 -0.45
C LEU A 165 2.24 8.11 0.20
N GLY A 166 3.55 8.08 -0.03
CA GLY A 166 4.43 9.15 0.50
C GLY A 166 4.56 9.10 2.02
N ASP A 167 4.95 10.21 2.64
CA ASP A 167 5.32 10.27 4.07
C ASP A 167 4.08 10.54 4.95
N GLY A 168 3.97 9.90 6.10
CA GLY A 168 2.83 9.94 7.02
C GLY A 168 2.49 8.54 7.50
N ALA A 169 1.56 8.41 8.45
CA ALA A 169 1.08 7.11 8.91
C ALA A 169 0.05 6.55 7.92
N ASN A 170 0.51 5.80 6.92
CA ASN A 170 -0.34 5.37 5.81
C ASN A 170 -1.01 4.02 6.07
N SER A 171 -2.15 3.80 5.42
CA SER A 171 -2.86 2.52 5.43
C SER A 171 -3.22 2.03 4.03
N VAL A 172 -2.96 0.77 3.74
CA VAL A 172 -3.37 0.09 2.51
C VAL A 172 -4.10 -1.20 2.86
N SER A 173 -5.37 -1.31 2.47
CA SER A 173 -6.20 -2.49 2.69
C SER A 173 -6.71 -3.03 1.36
N ILE A 174 -6.27 -4.24 0.99
CA ILE A 174 -6.67 -4.92 -0.23
C ILE A 174 -7.47 -6.17 0.14
N ASP A 175 -8.78 -6.13 -0.06
CA ASP A 175 -9.70 -7.26 0.12
C ASP A 175 -10.24 -7.80 -1.23
N GLY A 176 -9.93 -7.10 -2.32
CA GLY A 176 -10.33 -7.45 -3.69
C GLY A 176 -9.35 -8.32 -4.47
N ALA A 177 -9.67 -8.59 -5.72
CA ALA A 177 -8.80 -9.32 -6.65
C ALA A 177 -7.95 -8.37 -7.50
N VAL A 178 -6.64 -8.57 -7.50
CA VAL A 178 -5.66 -7.96 -8.40
C VAL A 178 -5.20 -9.04 -9.37
N GLY A 179 -5.51 -8.90 -10.65
CA GLY A 179 -5.31 -9.95 -11.65
C GLY A 179 -3.84 -10.22 -12.00
N ARG A 180 -2.94 -9.31 -11.62
CA ARG A 180 -1.49 -9.39 -11.84
C ARG A 180 -0.75 -8.90 -10.59
N ASP A 181 0.18 -7.98 -10.77
CA ASP A 181 1.09 -7.51 -9.73
C ASP A 181 0.43 -6.53 -8.75
N LEU A 182 0.78 -6.66 -7.47
CA LEU A 182 0.53 -5.65 -6.43
C LEU A 182 1.84 -4.93 -6.10
N HIS A 183 1.86 -3.61 -6.25
CA HIS A 183 3.00 -2.78 -5.85
C HIS A 183 2.57 -1.73 -4.83
N VAL A 184 3.01 -1.88 -3.59
CA VAL A 184 2.78 -0.92 -2.52
C VAL A 184 4.09 -0.25 -2.14
N ARG A 185 4.10 1.07 -2.12
CA ARG A 185 5.17 1.87 -1.54
C ARG A 185 4.58 2.92 -0.61
N VAL A 186 4.93 2.80 0.65
CA VAL A 186 4.69 3.81 1.68
C VAL A 186 6.03 4.50 2.01
N GLY A 187 5.96 5.71 2.54
CA GLY A 187 7.10 6.56 2.86
C GLY A 187 7.48 6.45 4.34
N ASP A 188 7.99 7.53 4.91
CA ASP A 188 8.30 7.56 6.35
C ASP A 188 7.03 7.70 7.19
N GLY A 189 6.88 6.89 8.24
CA GLY A 189 5.73 6.89 9.15
C GLY A 189 5.45 5.50 9.69
N ASP A 190 4.55 5.39 10.68
CA ASP A 190 4.08 4.08 11.13
C ASP A 190 3.00 3.58 10.16
N ASP A 191 3.37 2.77 9.16
CA ASP A 191 2.47 2.35 8.10
C ASP A 191 1.83 0.97 8.35
N THR A 192 0.66 0.74 7.77
CA THR A 192 -0.01 -0.57 7.76
C THR A 192 -0.40 -1.01 6.35
N VAL A 193 -0.05 -2.24 5.98
CA VAL A 193 -0.45 -2.86 4.71
C VAL A 193 -1.13 -4.20 4.99
N SER A 194 -2.34 -4.39 4.48
CA SER A 194 -3.11 -5.62 4.64
C SER A 194 -3.55 -6.19 3.29
N ILE A 195 -3.29 -7.49 3.09
CA ILE A 195 -3.90 -8.30 2.02
C ILE A 195 -4.90 -9.25 2.69
N GLY A 196 -6.17 -8.91 2.63
CA GLY A 196 -7.26 -9.60 3.32
C GLY A 196 -7.49 -11.04 2.86
N ASP A 197 -8.24 -11.81 3.64
CA ASP A 197 -8.49 -13.24 3.42
C ASP A 197 -9.15 -13.57 2.07
N ALA A 198 -10.03 -12.67 1.60
CA ALA A 198 -10.70 -12.77 0.31
C ALA A 198 -9.85 -12.27 -0.87
N ALA A 199 -8.72 -11.63 -0.60
CA ALA A 199 -7.90 -11.01 -1.62
C ALA A 199 -7.10 -12.05 -2.42
N THR A 200 -6.89 -11.75 -3.69
CA THR A 200 -6.04 -12.53 -4.59
C THR A 200 -5.14 -11.60 -5.37
N VAL A 201 -3.85 -11.90 -5.42
CA VAL A 201 -2.85 -11.25 -6.29
C VAL A 201 -2.40 -12.30 -7.29
N GLY A 202 -2.65 -12.05 -8.58
CA GLY A 202 -2.51 -13.04 -9.64
C GLY A 202 -1.08 -13.30 -10.10
N ASP A 203 -0.17 -12.37 -9.83
CA ASP A 203 1.28 -12.49 -10.04
C ASP A 203 2.00 -12.15 -8.70
N ASP A 204 2.99 -11.24 -8.71
CA ASP A 204 3.81 -10.87 -7.55
C ASP A 204 3.16 -9.83 -6.62
N ALA A 205 3.50 -9.88 -5.33
CA ALA A 205 3.24 -8.79 -4.38
C ALA A 205 4.56 -8.17 -3.89
N GLU A 206 4.81 -6.91 -4.25
CA GLU A 206 5.97 -6.14 -3.77
C GLU A 206 5.51 -5.01 -2.84
N ILE A 207 5.92 -5.08 -1.57
CA ILE A 207 5.63 -4.11 -0.52
C ILE A 207 6.94 -3.47 -0.07
N LYS A 208 7.03 -2.16 -0.22
CA LYS A 208 8.16 -1.33 0.22
C LYS A 208 7.68 -0.36 1.28
N LEU A 209 8.16 -0.59 2.49
CA LEU A 209 7.95 0.25 3.65
C LEU A 209 9.07 1.31 3.71
N GLY A 210 8.80 2.44 4.37
CA GLY A 210 9.83 3.42 4.69
C GLY A 210 10.30 3.27 6.13
N ASN A 211 10.79 4.35 6.74
CA ASN A 211 11.15 4.33 8.17
C ASN A 211 9.88 4.44 9.03
N GLY A 212 9.95 3.93 10.26
CA GLY A 212 8.82 3.90 11.19
C GLY A 212 8.45 2.47 11.58
N ASN A 213 7.54 2.31 12.54
CA ASN A 213 7.14 0.99 12.99
C ASN A 213 6.01 0.47 12.12
N ASN A 214 6.35 -0.32 11.09
CA ASN A 214 5.39 -0.74 10.09
C ASN A 214 4.81 -2.12 10.38
N VAL A 215 3.59 -2.35 9.89
CA VAL A 215 2.91 -3.65 9.98
C VAL A 215 2.43 -4.11 8.61
N VAL A 216 2.76 -5.36 8.26
CA VAL A 216 2.26 -6.04 7.07
C VAL A 216 1.53 -7.31 7.46
N ASP A 217 0.24 -7.37 7.17
CA ASP A 217 -0.61 -8.54 7.39
C ASP A 217 -1.01 -9.17 6.05
N ILE A 218 -0.68 -10.44 5.86
CA ILE A 218 -1.04 -11.22 4.67
C ILE A 218 -1.97 -12.34 5.12
N ALA A 219 -3.24 -12.28 4.73
CA ALA A 219 -4.23 -13.33 4.93
C ALA A 219 -4.70 -13.95 3.60
N GLY A 220 -4.59 -13.22 2.49
CA GLY A 220 -5.03 -13.64 1.16
C GLY A 220 -3.99 -14.45 0.38
N GLN A 221 -4.24 -14.59 -0.93
CA GLN A 221 -3.39 -15.37 -1.83
C GLN A 221 -2.49 -14.46 -2.67
N VAL A 222 -1.21 -14.81 -2.77
CA VAL A 222 -0.25 -14.28 -3.74
C VAL A 222 0.17 -15.45 -4.62
N ALA A 223 -0.12 -15.40 -5.91
CA ALA A 223 0.03 -16.55 -6.79
C ALA A 223 1.49 -16.87 -7.15
N ASP A 224 2.38 -15.89 -7.03
CA ASP A 224 3.82 -16.03 -7.33
C ASP A 224 4.65 -15.55 -6.11
N ASP A 225 5.55 -14.58 -6.28
CA ASP A 225 6.46 -14.13 -5.22
C ASP A 225 5.83 -13.08 -4.28
N LEU A 226 6.17 -13.18 -2.99
CA LEU A 226 5.95 -12.13 -1.99
C LEU A 226 7.29 -11.47 -1.63
N ALA A 227 7.42 -10.17 -1.86
CA ALA A 227 8.58 -9.38 -1.46
C ALA A 227 8.18 -8.26 -0.50
N VAL A 228 8.73 -8.27 0.72
CA VAL A 228 8.54 -7.21 1.72
C VAL A 228 9.89 -6.60 2.07
N ARG A 229 9.97 -5.27 2.02
CA ARG A 229 11.17 -4.52 2.39
C ARG A 229 10.82 -3.45 3.41
N GLY A 230 11.40 -3.58 4.60
CA GLY A 230 11.36 -2.61 5.69
C GLY A 230 12.40 -1.51 5.57
N GLY A 231 12.41 -0.64 6.58
CA GLY A 231 13.26 0.53 6.66
C GLY A 231 14.11 0.55 7.92
N VAL A 232 13.98 1.63 8.68
CA VAL A 232 14.52 1.78 10.02
C VAL A 232 13.33 1.74 10.99
N ASP A 233 13.57 1.27 12.21
CA ASP A 233 12.59 1.07 13.29
C ASP A 233 11.91 -0.31 13.22
N ALA A 234 11.02 -0.59 14.17
CA ALA A 234 10.52 -1.94 14.38
C ALA A 234 9.42 -2.33 13.38
N ASP A 235 9.74 -3.20 12.43
CA ASP A 235 8.79 -3.71 11.45
C ASP A 235 8.23 -5.08 11.82
N THR A 236 6.95 -5.31 11.53
CA THR A 236 6.26 -6.58 11.76
C THR A 236 5.63 -7.12 10.48
N VAL A 237 5.92 -8.38 10.14
CA VAL A 237 5.29 -9.08 9.03
C VAL A 237 4.58 -10.34 9.55
N ASN A 238 3.28 -10.43 9.30
CA ASN A 238 2.47 -11.61 9.62
C ASN A 238 1.95 -12.26 8.34
N ILE A 239 2.38 -13.48 8.06
CA ILE A 239 1.79 -14.36 7.04
C ILE A 239 0.83 -15.28 7.76
N LEU A 240 -0.45 -14.90 7.77
CA LEU A 240 -1.50 -15.49 8.59
C LEU A 240 -1.92 -16.88 8.08
N ALA A 241 -2.63 -17.65 8.91
CA ALA A 241 -2.95 -19.05 8.66
C ALA A 241 -3.74 -19.34 7.36
N THR A 242 -4.46 -18.34 6.82
CA THR A 242 -5.19 -18.48 5.55
C THR A 242 -4.35 -18.12 4.33
N ALA A 243 -3.18 -17.51 4.53
CA ALA A 243 -2.35 -17.02 3.46
C ALA A 243 -1.70 -18.15 2.66
N SER A 244 -1.53 -17.91 1.36
CA SER A 244 -0.78 -18.78 0.47
C SER A 244 0.05 -17.94 -0.48
N VAL A 245 1.37 -18.17 -0.46
CA VAL A 245 2.33 -17.64 -1.42
C VAL A 245 2.70 -18.77 -2.38
N GLY A 246 2.50 -18.54 -3.68
CA GLY A 246 2.57 -19.57 -4.70
C GLY A 246 3.97 -19.93 -5.17
N ASP A 247 4.94 -19.05 -4.93
CA ASP A 247 6.37 -19.32 -5.08
C ASP A 247 7.08 -18.97 -3.76
N SER A 248 7.95 -17.96 -3.76
CA SER A 248 8.86 -17.66 -2.67
C SER A 248 8.44 -16.42 -1.88
N ALA A 249 8.79 -16.37 -0.60
CA ALA A 249 8.69 -15.17 0.21
C ALA A 249 10.07 -14.61 0.55
N SER A 250 10.35 -13.37 0.15
CA SER A 250 11.58 -12.65 0.46
C SER A 250 11.30 -11.41 1.31
N ILE A 251 11.67 -11.48 2.59
CA ILE A 251 11.38 -10.45 3.59
C ILE A 251 12.70 -9.88 4.12
N SER A 252 12.89 -8.57 4.01
CA SER A 252 14.10 -7.88 4.49
C SER A 252 13.70 -6.61 5.22
N LEU A 253 13.81 -6.59 6.56
CA LEU A 253 13.19 -5.55 7.38
C LEU A 253 14.13 -4.41 7.82
N GLY A 254 15.43 -4.49 7.52
CA GLY A 254 16.33 -3.36 7.75
C GLY A 254 16.74 -3.23 9.21
N ASP A 255 16.95 -2.02 9.72
CA ASP A 255 17.45 -1.83 11.08
C ASP A 255 16.28 -1.64 12.05
N GLY A 256 16.27 -2.29 13.20
CA GLY A 256 15.19 -2.22 14.18
C GLY A 256 14.92 -3.55 14.85
N ASP A 257 14.05 -3.55 15.86
CA ASP A 257 13.61 -4.79 16.50
C ASP A 257 12.48 -5.39 15.66
N ASN A 258 12.83 -6.22 14.67
CA ASN A 258 11.88 -6.68 13.65
C ASN A 258 11.23 -8.01 14.01
N SER A 259 10.05 -8.28 13.44
CA SER A 259 9.39 -9.56 13.63
C SER A 259 8.76 -10.15 12.36
N LEU A 260 8.91 -11.46 12.22
CA LEU A 260 8.21 -12.27 11.23
C LEU A 260 7.43 -13.38 11.95
N SER A 261 6.12 -13.44 11.73
CA SER A 261 5.28 -14.59 12.08
C SER A 261 4.74 -15.25 10.82
N LEU A 262 5.01 -16.53 10.64
CA LEU A 262 4.49 -17.35 9.55
C LEU A 262 3.61 -18.44 10.13
N ASP A 263 2.31 -18.39 9.80
CA ASP A 263 1.30 -19.42 10.09
C ASP A 263 0.65 -19.98 8.81
N GLY A 264 0.82 -19.30 7.67
CA GLY A 264 0.31 -19.70 6.36
C GLY A 264 1.24 -20.63 5.57
N SER A 265 1.02 -20.70 4.25
CA SER A 265 1.79 -21.56 3.34
C SER A 265 2.65 -20.76 2.35
N ILE A 266 3.88 -21.23 2.13
CA ILE A 266 4.79 -20.78 1.07
C ILE A 266 5.17 -22.03 0.27
N GLN A 267 4.98 -22.02 -1.04
CA GLN A 267 5.20 -23.22 -1.86
C GLN A 267 6.67 -23.52 -2.14
N ASP A 268 7.53 -22.50 -2.15
CA ASP A 268 8.97 -22.65 -2.40
C ASP A 268 9.78 -22.13 -1.20
N ASP A 269 10.67 -21.16 -1.40
CA ASP A 269 11.60 -20.67 -0.39
C ASP A 269 11.01 -19.60 0.54
N LEU A 270 11.42 -19.60 1.81
CA LEU A 270 11.34 -18.45 2.70
C LEU A 270 12.73 -17.87 2.94
N LYS A 271 12.91 -16.59 2.61
CA LYS A 271 14.12 -15.81 2.89
C LYS A 271 13.78 -14.66 3.82
N PHE A 272 14.38 -14.65 5.01
CA PHE A 272 14.23 -13.57 5.98
C PHE A 272 15.59 -12.92 6.28
N HIS A 273 15.63 -11.59 6.22
CA HIS A 273 16.75 -10.78 6.67
C HIS A 273 16.28 -9.74 7.68
N GLY A 274 16.59 -9.97 8.95
CA GLY A 274 16.14 -9.11 10.06
C GLY A 274 16.95 -7.83 10.21
N GLY A 275 18.21 -7.82 9.77
CA GLY A 275 19.11 -6.66 9.89
C GLY A 275 19.63 -6.48 11.32
N ASP A 276 19.93 -5.23 11.71
CA ASP A 276 20.49 -4.90 13.03
C ASP A 276 19.35 -4.64 14.03
N GLY A 277 19.34 -5.33 15.17
CA GLY A 277 18.33 -5.13 16.22
C GLY A 277 17.95 -6.45 16.87
N ASN A 278 16.98 -6.46 17.76
CA ASN A 278 16.47 -7.71 18.36
C ASN A 278 15.37 -8.28 17.47
N ASP A 279 15.72 -9.18 16.57
CA ASP A 279 14.80 -9.77 15.62
C ASP A 279 14.13 -11.04 16.17
N ASN A 280 12.85 -11.21 15.88
CA ASN A 280 12.09 -12.41 16.20
C ASN A 280 11.49 -13.06 14.95
N VAL A 281 11.78 -14.34 14.71
CA VAL A 281 11.17 -15.14 13.65
C VAL A 281 10.41 -16.32 14.26
N ALA A 282 9.13 -16.44 13.95
CA ALA A 282 8.29 -17.55 14.34
C ALA A 282 7.70 -18.25 13.10
N ILE A 283 7.95 -19.54 12.95
CA ILE A 283 7.30 -20.43 11.98
C ILE A 283 6.36 -21.33 12.78
N GLY A 284 5.08 -20.98 12.84
CA GLY A 284 4.07 -21.63 13.66
C GLY A 284 3.73 -23.05 13.20
N SER A 285 3.10 -23.85 14.08
CA SER A 285 2.77 -25.25 13.79
C SER A 285 1.80 -25.46 12.61
N GLY A 286 1.07 -24.43 12.21
CA GLY A 286 0.22 -24.46 11.01
C GLY A 286 0.98 -24.20 9.71
N ALA A 287 2.19 -23.68 9.79
CA ALA A 287 2.93 -23.21 8.63
C ALA A 287 3.55 -24.35 7.81
N THR A 288 3.64 -24.12 6.51
CA THR A 288 4.35 -24.99 5.56
C THR A 288 5.23 -24.17 4.63
N VAL A 289 6.50 -24.56 4.50
CA VAL A 289 7.43 -24.06 3.48
C VAL A 289 7.84 -25.25 2.60
N GLY A 290 7.60 -25.17 1.29
CA GLY A 290 7.78 -26.30 0.38
C GLY A 290 9.21 -26.55 -0.09
N ASP A 291 10.12 -25.60 0.11
CA ASP A 291 11.57 -25.81 -0.07
C ASP A 291 12.37 -25.27 1.13
N ASP A 292 13.33 -24.36 0.91
CA ASP A 292 14.28 -23.95 1.92
C ASP A 292 13.81 -22.76 2.78
N VAL A 293 14.22 -22.74 4.04
CA VAL A 293 14.13 -21.58 4.93
C VAL A 293 15.52 -21.03 5.18
N SER A 294 15.77 -19.78 4.77
CA SER A 294 16.99 -19.04 5.05
C SER A 294 16.71 -17.82 5.92
N ILE A 295 17.22 -17.84 7.15
CA ILE A 295 17.10 -16.76 8.12
C ILE A 295 18.49 -16.18 8.38
N ARG A 296 18.64 -14.88 8.12
CA ARG A 296 19.88 -14.14 8.36
C ARG A 296 19.62 -12.98 9.31
N LEU A 297 20.22 -13.05 10.49
CA LEU A 297 20.10 -12.06 11.56
C LEU A 297 21.48 -11.42 11.76
N THR A 298 21.53 -10.15 12.18
CA THR A 298 22.81 -9.47 12.42
C THR A 298 23.01 -9.07 13.86
N GLY A 299 23.05 -7.78 14.21
CA GLY A 299 23.22 -7.34 15.61
C GLY A 299 22.11 -7.82 16.56
N GLY A 300 22.10 -7.29 17.79
CA GLY A 300 21.05 -7.53 18.79
C GLY A 300 20.92 -8.97 19.29
N ASP A 301 19.97 -9.18 20.21
CA ASP A 301 19.63 -10.48 20.80
C ASP A 301 18.43 -11.07 20.06
N ASN A 302 18.67 -12.02 19.16
CA ASN A 302 17.64 -12.52 18.25
C ASN A 302 17.05 -13.86 18.68
N THR A 303 15.80 -14.10 18.30
CA THR A 303 15.08 -15.34 18.56
C THR A 303 14.47 -15.93 17.30
N VAL A 304 14.67 -17.24 17.09
CA VAL A 304 14.02 -18.02 16.04
C VAL A 304 13.30 -19.19 16.67
N ALA A 305 12.00 -19.32 16.41
CA ALA A 305 11.16 -20.43 16.82
C ALA A 305 10.59 -21.14 15.59
N VAL A 306 10.81 -22.44 15.48
CA VAL A 306 10.29 -23.27 14.38
C VAL A 306 9.44 -24.40 14.95
N ASP A 307 8.16 -24.40 14.59
CA ASP A 307 7.15 -25.41 14.96
C ASP A 307 6.42 -25.98 13.72
N GLY A 308 6.49 -25.30 12.58
CA GLY A 308 5.88 -25.72 11.32
C GLY A 308 6.66 -26.80 10.54
N ALA A 309 6.20 -27.04 9.32
CA ALA A 309 6.83 -27.95 8.36
C ALA A 309 7.67 -27.20 7.32
N ILE A 310 8.88 -27.68 7.09
CA ILE A 310 9.82 -27.23 6.08
C ILE A 310 10.22 -28.48 5.30
N ASP A 311 9.88 -28.56 4.02
CA ASP A 311 10.18 -29.73 3.19
C ASP A 311 11.68 -29.78 2.81
N GLY A 312 12.33 -28.61 2.67
CA GLY A 312 13.76 -28.45 2.38
C GLY A 312 14.65 -28.25 3.60
N ASP A 313 15.73 -27.48 3.41
CA ASP A 313 16.74 -27.16 4.42
C ASP A 313 16.31 -25.98 5.32
N LEU A 314 16.75 -26.00 6.57
CA LEU A 314 16.67 -24.86 7.48
C LEU A 314 18.08 -24.30 7.73
N SER A 315 18.32 -23.06 7.30
CA SER A 315 19.55 -22.31 7.56
C SER A 315 19.27 -21.08 8.42
N VAL A 316 19.87 -21.01 9.61
CA VAL A 316 19.81 -19.84 10.49
C VAL A 316 21.22 -19.36 10.74
N VAL A 317 21.54 -18.16 10.27
CA VAL A 317 22.84 -17.53 10.46
C VAL A 317 22.68 -16.24 11.23
N SER A 318 23.47 -16.08 12.28
CA SER A 318 23.54 -14.83 13.04
C SER A 318 24.98 -14.42 13.33
N THR A 319 25.18 -13.10 13.48
CA THR A 319 26.45 -12.55 13.96
C THR A 319 26.60 -12.58 15.48
N ASN A 320 25.50 -12.70 16.23
CA ASN A 320 25.53 -12.86 17.68
C ASN A 320 25.50 -14.35 18.08
N GLU A 321 26.42 -14.75 18.96
CA GLU A 321 26.51 -16.14 19.46
C GLU A 321 25.50 -16.44 20.58
N LEU A 322 24.87 -15.41 21.15
CA LEU A 322 23.89 -15.53 22.24
C LEU A 322 22.45 -15.70 21.74
N ASP A 323 22.24 -15.65 20.44
CA ASP A 323 20.92 -15.81 19.85
C ASP A 323 20.32 -17.18 20.11
N VAL A 324 18.99 -17.22 20.17
CA VAL A 324 18.25 -18.41 20.57
C VAL A 324 17.50 -18.97 19.37
N VAL A 325 17.85 -20.20 18.98
CA VAL A 325 17.08 -20.98 18.00
C VAL A 325 16.40 -22.14 18.73
N THR A 326 15.08 -22.19 18.66
CA THR A 326 14.25 -23.25 19.22
C THR A 326 13.52 -23.96 18.09
N ILE A 327 13.73 -25.27 17.96
CA ILE A 327 13.01 -26.13 17.03
C ILE A 327 12.14 -27.06 17.88
N ALA A 328 10.82 -26.99 17.71
CA ALA A 328 9.86 -27.78 18.46
C ALA A 328 9.98 -29.27 18.11
N GLU A 329 9.58 -30.15 19.03
CA GLU A 329 9.50 -31.60 18.77
C GLU A 329 8.49 -31.94 17.66
N THR A 330 7.52 -31.04 17.44
CA THR A 330 6.48 -31.11 16.42
C THR A 330 6.90 -30.56 15.06
N ALA A 331 8.01 -29.82 15.00
CA ALA A 331 8.52 -29.28 13.74
C ALA A 331 9.00 -30.42 12.83
N ALA A 332 8.71 -30.30 11.53
CA ALA A 332 9.18 -31.22 10.52
C ALA A 332 10.16 -30.48 9.59
N ILE A 333 11.41 -30.95 9.53
CA ILE A 333 12.42 -30.44 8.61
C ILE A 333 12.85 -31.61 7.73
N GLY A 334 12.53 -31.57 6.44
CA GLY A 334 12.79 -32.65 5.49
C GLY A 334 14.27 -32.73 5.10
N GLY A 335 14.93 -31.59 5.03
CA GLY A 335 16.35 -31.44 4.71
C GLY A 335 17.26 -31.38 5.94
N THR A 336 18.35 -30.64 5.77
CA THR A 336 19.38 -30.39 6.77
C THR A 336 19.04 -29.18 7.62
N THR A 337 19.63 -29.14 8.82
CA THR A 337 19.53 -27.97 9.70
C THR A 337 20.93 -27.41 9.94
N GLU A 338 21.15 -26.18 9.49
CA GLU A 338 22.41 -25.44 9.62
C GLU A 338 22.23 -24.23 10.55
N LEU A 339 22.88 -24.26 11.71
CA LEU A 339 22.84 -23.17 12.69
C LEU A 339 24.22 -22.52 12.78
N GLY A 340 24.34 -21.35 12.17
CA GLY A 340 25.56 -20.53 12.11
C GLY A 340 25.52 -19.34 13.06
N LEU A 341 25.28 -19.57 14.35
CA LEU A 341 25.25 -18.51 15.36
C LEU A 341 26.67 -18.03 15.69
N GLY A 342 26.84 -16.71 15.82
CA GLY A 342 28.16 -16.07 16.00
C GLY A 342 29.08 -16.14 14.77
N SER A 343 28.57 -16.54 13.60
CA SER A 343 29.39 -16.74 12.40
C SER A 343 29.36 -15.53 11.46
N GLN A 344 30.51 -14.90 11.25
CA GLN A 344 30.68 -13.95 10.15
C GLN A 344 30.78 -14.74 8.85
N SER A 345 29.69 -14.88 8.10
CA SER A 345 29.78 -15.23 6.68
C SER A 345 30.38 -14.05 5.91
N ASN A 346 31.71 -13.93 5.98
CA ASN A 346 32.49 -13.10 5.07
C ASN A 346 32.43 -13.70 3.66
N HIS A 347 31.32 -13.52 2.96
CA HIS A 347 31.21 -13.83 1.53
C HIS A 347 31.73 -12.66 0.67
N SER A 348 32.90 -12.14 1.01
CA SER A 348 33.63 -11.10 0.26
C SER A 348 35.08 -11.54 0.01
N GLY A 349 35.23 -12.55 -0.86
CA GLY A 349 36.54 -13.08 -1.28
C GLY A 349 36.65 -13.34 -2.77
N GLY A 350 35.88 -12.64 -3.60
CA GLY A 350 35.93 -12.73 -5.06
C GLY A 350 37.00 -11.83 -5.70
N ASN A 351 38.01 -12.46 -6.31
CA ASN A 351 38.71 -12.00 -7.52
C ASN A 351 39.48 -10.66 -7.50
N GLY A 352 40.63 -10.64 -6.82
CA GLY A 352 41.71 -9.70 -7.11
C GLY A 352 42.50 -10.09 -8.37
N HIS A 353 41.95 -9.86 -9.56
CA HIS A 353 42.68 -9.97 -10.82
C HIS A 353 43.88 -9.01 -10.85
N GLY A 354 45.03 -9.56 -11.27
CA GLY A 354 46.30 -8.87 -11.33
C GLY A 354 46.28 -7.59 -12.15
N ARG A 355 46.90 -6.54 -11.61
CA ARG A 355 47.40 -5.41 -12.38
C ARG A 355 48.90 -5.30 -12.17
N HIS A 356 49.63 -5.83 -13.15
CA HIS A 356 51.04 -5.52 -13.35
C HIS A 356 51.18 -4.01 -13.57
N HIS A 357 51.68 -3.32 -12.54
CA HIS A 357 52.11 -1.93 -12.66
C HIS A 357 53.34 -1.85 -13.56
N ARG A 358 53.15 -1.32 -14.78
CA ARG A 358 54.21 -0.80 -15.63
C ARG A 358 54.85 0.42 -14.96
N GLY A 359 56.08 0.26 -14.48
CA GLY A 359 56.95 1.39 -14.14
C GLY A 359 57.48 2.05 -15.42
N HIS A 360 57.16 3.32 -15.63
CA HIS A 360 57.92 4.18 -16.54
C HIS A 360 57.71 5.67 -16.20
N ARG A 361 58.83 6.42 -16.30
CA ARG A 361 59.03 7.88 -16.16
C ARG A 361 59.34 8.30 -14.72
N GLY A 362 60.53 8.80 -14.36
CA GLY A 362 61.56 9.47 -15.14
C GLY A 362 61.25 10.96 -15.28
N HIS A 363 61.73 11.79 -14.35
CA HIS A 363 62.55 12.99 -14.58
C HIS A 363 62.67 13.84 -13.30
N GLY A 364 63.88 13.92 -12.78
CA GLY A 364 64.27 14.96 -11.82
C GLY A 364 64.64 16.25 -12.55
N ARG A 365 64.19 17.38 -11.98
CA ARG A 365 64.79 18.71 -12.11
C ARG A 365 64.40 19.54 -10.87
N ARG A 366 65.29 19.60 -9.88
CA ARG A 366 66.06 20.79 -9.45
C ARG A 366 66.82 20.44 -8.19
#